data_AF-A0A9W8DE47-F1
#
_entry.id   AF-A0A9W8DE47-F1
#
_cell.length_a   1.000
_cell.length_b   1.000
_cell.length_c   1.000
_cell.angle_alpha   90.00
_cell.angle_beta   90.00
_cell.angle_gamma   90.00
#
_symmetry.space_group_name_H-M   'P 1'
#
loop_
_entity.id
_entity.type
_entity.pdbx_description
1 polymer ?
#
loop_
_entity_poly.entity_id
_entity_poly.type
_entity_poly.pdbx_seq_one_letter_code
_entity_poly.pdbx_strand_id
1 'polypeptide(L)'
;MEDPNDEEFEVEKIIDDKVENGKKLFFLKWKGYASEFNTWEPEENMDCPDMVASYFRKKKMSGLAKQYAQGFDASVIFNNPPLHNLRVINTQDSAKLPTDFTYMDGYLRSTRVPLPSTVMFPCTCKPGTTCGPHCECMSVPYYDEDGLLCMDVARPIYECNSLCSCTIDCPNRVVQRGNPIEMDIFRTSFKGWGASTRKLIRRGEYICRYVGEIISFAESELRCTKDTTYLFDLDKEVPAGQYARFTVDARLYGNVSHFFNHSCNPNMVIRDVYIGHMDPRLHELAFFAVRDIEPGVELTFDYDPSRVGTNAPSAAETSTFTCFCKAPNCRKYIF
;
A
#
# COMPACT_ATOMS: atom_id res chain seq x y z
N MET A 1 -33.73 -22.63 -2.78
CA MET A 1 -34.26 -23.12 -1.50
C MET A 1 -33.06 -23.15 -0.58
N GLU A 2 -32.95 -22.17 0.30
CA GLU A 2 -31.90 -22.14 1.33
C GLU A 2 -32.24 -23.18 2.40
N ASP A 3 -31.24 -23.95 2.83
CA ASP A 3 -31.38 -24.94 3.90
C ASP A 3 -31.59 -24.19 5.24
N PRO A 4 -32.64 -24.48 6.03
CA PRO A 4 -32.96 -23.73 7.24
C PRO A 4 -31.91 -23.82 8.37
N ASN A 5 -30.80 -24.53 8.17
CA ASN A 5 -29.77 -24.79 9.18
C ASN A 5 -28.39 -24.16 8.89
N ASP A 6 -28.22 -23.40 7.81
CA ASP A 6 -26.99 -22.65 7.52
C ASP A 6 -27.01 -21.29 8.25
N GLU A 7 -26.94 -21.32 9.59
CA GLU A 7 -26.67 -20.12 10.37
C GLU A 7 -25.14 -19.84 10.32
N GLU A 8 -24.74 -18.82 9.57
CA GLU A 8 -23.35 -18.34 9.53
C GLU A 8 -23.03 -17.51 10.78
N PHE A 9 -22.00 -17.93 11.53
CA PHE A 9 -21.54 -17.23 12.73
C PHE A 9 -20.14 -16.65 12.53
N GLU A 10 -19.91 -15.41 13.01
CA GLU A 10 -18.61 -14.76 12.88
C GLU A 10 -17.64 -15.23 13.99
N VAL A 11 -16.47 -15.71 13.58
CA VAL A 11 -15.40 -16.12 14.49
C VAL A 11 -14.72 -14.88 15.09
N GLU A 12 -14.65 -14.80 16.41
CA GLU A 12 -13.89 -13.76 17.13
C GLU A 12 -12.41 -14.15 17.27
N LYS A 13 -12.15 -15.42 17.59
CA LYS A 13 -10.79 -15.92 17.83
C LYS A 13 -10.72 -17.45 17.75
N ILE A 14 -9.64 -17.96 17.16
CA ILE A 14 -9.26 -19.38 17.29
C ILE A 14 -8.48 -19.55 18.60
N ILE A 15 -9.01 -20.40 19.48
CA ILE A 15 -8.46 -20.68 20.80
C ILE A 15 -7.46 -21.84 20.74
N ASP A 16 -7.85 -22.94 20.11
CA ASP A 16 -7.01 -24.14 19.98
C ASP A 16 -7.29 -24.94 18.70
N ASP A 17 -6.47 -25.96 18.43
CA ASP A 17 -6.63 -26.88 17.30
C ASP A 17 -6.31 -28.32 17.71
N LYS A 18 -7.02 -29.29 17.13
CA LYS A 18 -6.74 -30.73 17.32
C LYS A 18 -6.97 -31.51 16.02
N VAL A 19 -6.44 -32.73 15.97
CA VAL A 19 -6.74 -33.70 14.92
C VAL A 19 -7.44 -34.89 15.56
N GLU A 20 -8.65 -35.19 15.11
CA GLU A 20 -9.46 -36.30 15.61
C GLU A 20 -9.98 -37.11 14.43
N ASN A 21 -9.74 -38.43 14.41
CA ASN A 21 -10.11 -39.32 13.29
C ASN A 21 -9.60 -38.85 11.91
N GLY A 22 -8.43 -38.22 11.87
CA GLY A 22 -7.84 -37.69 10.63
C GLY A 22 -8.44 -36.36 10.15
N LYS A 23 -9.42 -35.80 10.86
CA LYS A 23 -10.00 -34.49 10.58
C LYS A 23 -9.42 -33.41 11.49
N LYS A 24 -9.12 -32.24 10.93
CA LYS A 24 -8.65 -31.07 11.66
C LYS A 24 -9.86 -30.31 12.23
N LEU A 25 -9.79 -29.96 13.51
CA LEU A 25 -10.82 -29.22 14.24
C LEU A 25 -10.20 -27.99 14.90
N PHE A 26 -10.95 -26.89 14.94
CA PHE A 26 -10.58 -25.64 15.61
C PHE A 26 -11.56 -25.33 16.73
N PHE A 27 -11.04 -24.93 17.90
CA PHE A 27 -11.88 -24.47 19.01
C PHE A 27 -12.06 -22.97 18.91
N LEU A 28 -13.30 -22.52 18.72
CA LEU A 28 -13.61 -21.15 18.33
C LEU A 28 -14.25 -20.37 19.47
N LYS A 29 -13.87 -19.10 19.59
CA LYS A 29 -14.65 -18.07 20.28
C LYS A 29 -15.53 -17.39 19.26
N TRP A 30 -16.85 -17.46 19.44
CA TRP A 30 -17.82 -16.79 18.58
C TRP A 30 -18.02 -15.33 19.00
N LYS A 31 -18.13 -14.44 18.02
CA LYS A 31 -18.28 -12.99 18.26
C LYS A 31 -19.65 -12.69 18.85
N GLY A 32 -19.68 -11.96 19.96
CA GLY A 32 -20.92 -11.58 20.65
C GLY A 32 -21.51 -12.65 21.57
N TYR A 33 -20.91 -13.86 21.64
CA TYR A 33 -21.33 -14.93 22.53
C TYR A 33 -20.38 -15.09 23.73
N ALA A 34 -20.89 -15.61 24.85
CA ALA A 34 -20.06 -15.94 26.01
C ALA A 34 -19.15 -17.16 25.72
N SER A 35 -18.04 -17.31 26.45
CA SER A 35 -17.06 -18.39 26.22
C SER A 35 -17.59 -19.80 26.47
N GLU A 36 -18.73 -19.93 27.15
CA GLU A 36 -19.44 -21.20 27.34
C GLU A 36 -20.03 -21.75 26.04
N PHE A 37 -20.24 -20.89 25.03
CA PHE A 37 -20.72 -21.27 23.70
C PHE A 37 -19.60 -21.60 22.72
N ASN A 38 -18.35 -21.64 23.16
CA ASN A 38 -17.24 -22.00 22.28
C ASN A 38 -17.39 -23.46 21.83
N THR A 39 -17.26 -23.70 20.53
CA THR A 39 -17.43 -25.03 19.93
C THR A 39 -16.20 -25.45 19.14
N TRP A 40 -16.08 -26.75 18.89
CA TRP A 40 -15.09 -27.33 17.99
C TRP A 40 -15.69 -27.44 16.59
N GLU A 41 -15.15 -26.70 15.65
CA GLU A 41 -15.61 -26.70 14.26
C GLU A 41 -14.60 -27.39 13.34
N PRO A 42 -15.06 -28.17 12.34
CA PRO A 42 -14.17 -28.76 11.35
C PRO A 42 -13.53 -27.69 10.48
N GLU A 43 -12.31 -27.95 10.01
CA GLU A 43 -11.60 -27.07 9.07
C GLU A 43 -12.42 -26.74 7.82
N GLU A 44 -13.25 -27.67 7.37
CA GLU A 44 -14.13 -27.53 6.21
C GLU A 44 -15.17 -26.39 6.39
N ASN A 45 -15.50 -26.03 7.63
CA ASN A 45 -16.45 -24.95 7.96
C ASN A 45 -15.77 -23.59 8.19
N MET A 46 -14.44 -23.51 8.05
CA MET A 46 -13.66 -22.31 8.38
C MET A 46 -13.47 -21.41 7.16
N ASP A 47 -14.38 -20.45 6.95
CA ASP A 47 -14.22 -19.40 5.91
C ASP A 47 -13.43 -18.18 6.42
N CYS A 48 -12.28 -18.43 7.07
CA CYS A 48 -11.41 -17.37 7.60
C CYS A 48 -9.91 -17.72 7.52
N PRO A 49 -9.37 -17.92 6.30
CA PRO A 49 -7.99 -18.39 6.09
C PRO A 49 -6.93 -17.52 6.77
N ASP A 50 -7.14 -16.20 6.84
CA ASP A 50 -6.22 -15.27 7.49
C ASP A 50 -6.16 -15.45 9.01
N MET A 51 -7.30 -15.77 9.64
CA MET A 51 -7.35 -16.01 11.08
C MET A 51 -6.65 -17.32 11.44
N VAL A 52 -6.85 -18.36 10.62
CA VAL A 52 -6.17 -19.65 10.74
C VAL A 52 -4.66 -19.51 10.50
N ALA A 53 -4.26 -18.78 9.46
CA ALA A 53 -2.86 -18.47 9.18
C ALA A 53 -2.22 -17.70 10.34
N SER A 54 -2.88 -16.67 10.86
CA SER A 54 -2.40 -15.87 11.99
C SER A 54 -2.26 -16.68 13.27
N TYR A 55 -3.20 -17.59 13.52
CA TYR A 55 -3.15 -18.52 14.64
C TYR A 55 -1.91 -19.44 14.55
N PHE A 56 -1.63 -20.04 13.39
CA PHE A 56 -0.44 -20.87 13.21
C PHE A 56 0.88 -20.09 13.20
N ARG A 57 0.88 -18.81 12.78
CA ARG A 57 2.04 -17.91 12.94
C ARG A 57 2.36 -17.69 14.42
N LYS A 58 1.36 -17.48 15.27
CA LYS A 58 1.55 -17.33 16.73
C LYS A 58 2.08 -18.61 17.37
N LYS A 59 1.67 -19.79 16.88
CA LYS A 59 2.24 -21.10 17.26
C LYS A 59 3.62 -21.39 16.63
N LYS A 60 4.20 -20.47 15.84
CA LYS A 60 5.48 -20.64 15.11
C LYS A 60 5.49 -21.82 14.12
N MET A 61 4.32 -22.21 13.60
CA MET A 61 4.16 -23.29 12.63
C MET A 61 4.10 -22.74 11.20
N SER A 62 5.26 -22.33 10.67
CA SER A 62 5.37 -21.60 9.41
C SER A 62 4.87 -22.34 8.17
N GLY A 63 4.98 -23.68 8.14
CA GLY A 63 4.47 -24.50 7.03
C GLY A 63 2.94 -24.48 6.93
N LEU A 64 2.25 -24.71 8.04
CA LEU A 64 0.79 -24.65 8.11
C LEU A 64 0.28 -23.22 7.90
N ALA A 65 0.93 -22.23 8.51
CA ALA A 65 0.58 -20.82 8.29
C ALA A 65 0.65 -20.41 6.81
N LYS A 66 1.58 -20.99 6.04
CA LYS A 66 1.67 -20.79 4.58
C LYS A 66 0.57 -21.53 3.84
N GLN A 67 0.26 -22.77 4.23
CA GLN A 67 -0.81 -23.57 3.62
C GLN A 67 -2.18 -22.88 3.71
N TYR A 68 -2.57 -22.37 4.88
CA TYR A 68 -3.86 -21.69 5.05
C TYR A 68 -3.93 -20.31 4.40
N ALA A 69 -2.78 -19.69 4.10
CA ALA A 69 -2.72 -18.45 3.34
C ALA A 69 -2.93 -18.65 1.82
N GLN A 70 -2.97 -19.91 1.31
CA GLN A 70 -3.01 -20.23 -0.12
C GLN A 70 -4.39 -20.10 -0.80
N GLY A 71 -5.44 -19.62 -0.11
CA GLY A 71 -6.68 -19.13 -0.74
C GLY A 71 -6.53 -17.74 -1.38
N PHE A 72 -5.38 -17.10 -1.17
CA PHE A 72 -4.95 -15.85 -1.77
C PHE A 72 -3.60 -16.13 -2.43
N ASP A 73 -3.43 -15.80 -3.71
CA ASP A 73 -2.16 -16.05 -4.40
C ASP A 73 -1.07 -15.08 -3.90
N ALA A 74 -0.49 -15.45 -2.77
CA ALA A 74 0.64 -14.83 -2.09
C ALA A 74 1.97 -15.07 -2.85
N SER A 75 1.98 -15.86 -3.92
CA SER A 75 3.23 -16.18 -4.64
C SER A 75 3.77 -15.02 -5.51
N VAL A 76 2.98 -13.95 -5.68
CA VAL A 76 3.39 -12.75 -6.44
C VAL A 76 4.00 -11.64 -5.56
N ILE A 77 3.78 -11.61 -4.24
CA ILE A 77 4.15 -10.45 -3.40
C ILE A 77 5.10 -10.78 -2.23
N PHE A 78 5.21 -12.04 -1.80
CA PHE A 78 5.94 -12.37 -0.56
C PHE A 78 7.38 -12.89 -0.74
N ASN A 79 8.06 -12.51 -1.81
CA ASN A 79 9.51 -12.53 -1.77
C ASN A 79 9.96 -11.29 -0.99
N ASN A 80 10.41 -11.49 0.25
CA ASN A 80 11.23 -10.54 1.01
C ASN A 80 11.94 -9.59 0.04
N PRO A 81 11.53 -8.31 -0.11
CA PRO A 81 12.38 -7.35 -0.80
C PRO A 81 13.66 -7.39 0.01
N PRO A 82 14.78 -7.83 -0.56
CA PRO A 82 15.86 -8.19 0.31
C PRO A 82 16.32 -6.87 0.91
N LEU A 83 16.38 -6.82 2.24
CA LEU A 83 16.97 -5.70 2.97
C LEU A 83 18.37 -5.35 2.41
N HIS A 84 18.97 -6.20 1.56
CA HIS A 84 20.18 -5.92 0.78
C HIS A 84 20.19 -4.57 0.04
N ASN A 85 19.03 -4.06 -0.40
CA ASN A 85 18.95 -2.78 -1.10
C ASN A 85 18.73 -1.60 -0.16
N LEU A 86 18.42 -1.87 1.12
CA LEU A 86 18.21 -0.86 2.14
C LEU A 86 19.40 -0.82 3.10
N ARG A 87 20.05 0.33 3.17
CA ARG A 87 21.08 0.59 4.18
C ARG A 87 20.56 1.58 5.19
N VAL A 88 20.74 1.28 6.47
CA VAL A 88 20.30 2.16 7.58
C VAL A 88 21.50 2.92 8.12
N ILE A 89 21.41 4.24 8.18
CA ILE A 89 22.48 5.13 8.60
C ILE A 89 21.97 6.05 9.71
N ASN A 90 22.55 5.98 10.90
CA ASN A 90 22.30 6.97 11.95
C ASN A 90 23.61 7.53 12.48
N THR A 91 23.84 8.82 12.25
CA THR A 91 24.98 9.58 12.78
C THR A 91 24.54 10.76 13.63
N GLN A 92 23.24 10.91 13.91
CA GLN A 92 22.69 12.07 14.61
C GLN A 92 22.43 11.76 16.10
N ASP A 93 21.92 10.57 16.40
CA ASP A 93 21.50 10.17 17.74
C ASP A 93 21.59 8.64 17.93
N SER A 94 21.05 8.14 19.05
CA SER A 94 20.97 6.71 19.36
C SER A 94 19.64 6.06 18.96
N ALA A 95 18.79 6.77 18.19
CA ALA A 95 17.50 6.25 17.76
C ALA A 95 17.68 5.03 16.86
N LYS A 96 16.79 4.05 17.02
CA LYS A 96 16.68 2.87 16.16
C LYS A 96 15.48 3.00 15.24
N LEU A 97 15.44 2.21 14.18
CA LEU A 97 14.23 2.09 13.36
C LEU A 97 13.07 1.57 14.23
N PRO A 98 11.82 1.93 13.89
CA PRO A 98 10.64 1.40 14.56
C PRO A 98 10.65 -0.13 14.58
N THR A 99 10.41 -0.72 15.75
CA THR A 99 10.38 -2.18 15.94
C THR A 99 8.98 -2.77 15.81
N ASP A 100 7.97 -1.91 15.83
CA ASP A 100 6.55 -2.19 15.69
C ASP A 100 6.04 -2.04 14.24
N PHE A 101 6.96 -1.88 13.29
CA PHE A 101 6.69 -1.77 11.85
C PHE A 101 7.10 -3.05 11.12
N THR A 102 6.23 -3.56 10.26
CA THR A 102 6.46 -4.73 9.40
C THR A 102 6.67 -4.28 7.96
N TYR A 103 7.87 -4.54 7.43
CA TYR A 103 8.19 -4.25 6.03
C TYR A 103 7.45 -5.21 5.09
N MET A 104 6.77 -4.66 4.08
CA MET A 104 6.12 -5.40 2.99
C MET A 104 6.00 -4.51 1.75
N ASP A 105 6.00 -5.10 0.56
CA ASP A 105 5.91 -4.36 -0.72
C ASP A 105 4.59 -4.66 -1.45
N GLY A 106 3.49 -4.59 -0.72
CA GLY A 106 2.13 -4.77 -1.25
C GLY A 106 1.08 -4.23 -0.29
N TYR A 107 -0.19 -4.34 -0.64
CA TYR A 107 -1.29 -3.90 0.21
C TYR A 107 -1.82 -5.04 1.07
N LEU A 108 -2.10 -4.75 2.34
CA LEU A 108 -3.07 -5.53 3.12
C LEU A 108 -4.44 -4.92 2.93
N ARG A 109 -5.49 -5.72 3.10
CA ARG A 109 -6.87 -5.25 3.03
C ARG A 109 -7.56 -5.63 4.33
N SER A 110 -8.12 -4.65 5.03
CA SER A 110 -9.01 -4.90 6.17
C SER A 110 -10.25 -5.65 5.69
N THR A 111 -10.78 -6.57 6.50
CA THR A 111 -11.98 -7.37 6.18
C THR A 111 -13.22 -6.51 5.92
N ARG A 112 -13.21 -5.26 6.38
CA ARG A 112 -14.29 -4.28 6.17
C ARG A 112 -14.23 -3.58 4.81
N VAL A 113 -13.15 -3.76 4.06
CA VAL A 113 -12.98 -3.19 2.72
C VAL A 113 -13.43 -4.22 1.69
N PRO A 114 -14.45 -3.94 0.86
CA PRO A 114 -14.95 -4.89 -0.12
C PRO A 114 -13.88 -5.24 -1.15
N LEU A 115 -14.01 -6.40 -1.77
CA LEU A 115 -13.20 -6.76 -2.93
C LEU A 115 -13.44 -5.75 -4.08
N PRO A 116 -12.40 -5.43 -4.85
CA PRO A 116 -12.53 -4.52 -5.98
C PRO A 116 -13.40 -5.18 -7.07
N SER A 117 -13.97 -4.35 -7.94
CA SER A 117 -14.59 -4.86 -9.16
C SER A 117 -13.60 -5.70 -9.98
N THR A 118 -14.06 -6.83 -10.49
CA THR A 118 -13.27 -7.74 -11.35
C THR A 118 -13.24 -7.30 -12.81
N VAL A 119 -13.93 -6.21 -13.17
CA VAL A 119 -13.97 -5.71 -14.53
C VAL A 119 -12.60 -5.12 -14.89
N MET A 120 -11.97 -5.72 -15.90
CA MET A 120 -10.71 -5.29 -16.49
C MET A 120 -10.82 -5.33 -18.01
N PHE A 121 -10.11 -4.41 -18.67
CA PHE A 121 -10.07 -4.32 -20.13
C PHE A 121 -8.67 -4.72 -20.61
N PRO A 122 -8.47 -5.96 -21.06
CA PRO A 122 -7.17 -6.41 -21.56
C PRO A 122 -6.90 -5.93 -22.98
N CYS A 123 -5.63 -5.78 -23.33
CA CYS A 123 -5.24 -5.66 -24.73
C CYS A 123 -5.39 -7.01 -25.46
N THR A 124 -5.67 -6.93 -26.76
CA THR A 124 -5.72 -8.07 -27.69
C THR A 124 -4.50 -8.12 -28.62
N CYS A 125 -3.37 -7.55 -28.17
CA CYS A 125 -2.10 -7.61 -28.91
C CYS A 125 -1.68 -9.06 -29.17
N LYS A 126 -0.84 -9.27 -30.18
CA LYS A 126 -0.30 -10.60 -30.49
C LYS A 126 0.43 -11.17 -29.25
N PRO A 127 0.11 -12.39 -28.79
CA PRO A 127 0.84 -13.03 -27.70
C PRO A 127 2.36 -13.05 -27.96
N GLY A 128 3.14 -12.75 -26.93
CA GLY A 128 4.61 -12.68 -27.02
C GLY A 128 5.14 -11.37 -27.60
N THR A 129 4.32 -10.33 -27.73
CA THR A 129 4.74 -8.98 -28.17
C THR A 129 4.42 -7.92 -27.13
N THR A 130 5.01 -6.73 -27.26
CA THR A 130 4.69 -5.55 -26.45
C THR A 130 3.60 -4.71 -27.10
N CYS A 131 2.88 -3.91 -26.32
CA CYS A 131 1.89 -2.98 -26.87
C CYS A 131 2.59 -1.87 -27.67
N GLY A 132 2.11 -1.63 -28.90
CA GLY A 132 2.54 -0.50 -29.74
C GLY A 132 1.48 0.61 -29.81
N PRO A 133 1.71 1.66 -30.63
CA PRO A 133 0.85 2.85 -30.71
C PRO A 133 -0.61 2.58 -31.09
N HIS A 134 -0.90 1.45 -31.74
CA HIS A 134 -2.25 1.05 -32.13
C HIS A 134 -3.01 0.26 -31.06
N CYS A 135 -2.40 0.01 -29.90
CA CYS A 135 -3.05 -0.67 -28.80
C CYS A 135 -3.85 0.33 -27.94
N GLU A 136 -5.08 -0.02 -27.56
CA GLU A 136 -5.91 0.82 -26.68
C GLU A 136 -5.26 1.10 -25.32
N CYS A 137 -4.46 0.16 -24.79
CA CYS A 137 -3.67 0.38 -23.58
C CYS A 137 -2.57 1.44 -23.74
N MET A 138 -2.24 1.83 -24.96
CA MET A 138 -1.28 2.90 -25.28
C MET A 138 -1.98 4.18 -25.77
N SER A 139 -3.31 4.25 -25.69
CA SER A 139 -4.09 5.41 -26.17
C SER A 139 -3.76 6.71 -25.43
N VAL A 140 -3.26 6.59 -24.19
CA VAL A 140 -2.73 7.70 -23.40
C VAL A 140 -1.23 7.45 -23.17
N PRO A 141 -0.35 8.40 -23.55
CA PRO A 141 1.08 8.24 -23.42
C PRO A 141 1.55 8.56 -22.00
N TYR A 142 1.21 7.70 -21.03
CA TYR A 142 1.63 7.87 -19.63
C TYR A 142 3.15 7.84 -19.45
N TYR A 143 3.82 7.00 -20.23
CA TYR A 143 5.25 6.80 -20.19
C TYR A 143 5.89 7.05 -21.56
N ASP A 144 7.11 7.55 -21.56
CA ASP A 144 7.94 7.64 -22.77
C ASP A 144 8.60 6.30 -23.12
N GLU A 145 9.44 6.30 -24.15
CA GLU A 145 10.14 5.10 -24.64
C GLU A 145 11.12 4.51 -23.62
N ASP A 146 11.58 5.31 -22.67
CA ASP A 146 12.48 4.93 -21.57
C ASP A 146 11.70 4.47 -20.32
N GLY A 147 10.37 4.50 -20.34
CA GLY A 147 9.51 4.19 -19.20
C GLY A 147 9.43 5.33 -18.17
N LEU A 148 9.80 6.55 -18.54
CA LEU A 148 9.67 7.74 -17.68
C LEU A 148 8.27 8.33 -17.81
N LEU A 149 7.70 8.76 -16.68
CA LEU A 149 6.39 9.41 -16.62
C LEU A 149 6.37 10.73 -17.42
N CYS A 150 5.43 10.80 -18.36
CA CYS A 150 5.07 12.02 -19.07
C CYS A 150 4.32 12.97 -18.13
N MET A 151 5.04 13.96 -17.57
CA MET A 151 4.53 14.85 -16.52
C MET A 151 3.30 15.68 -16.91
N ASP A 152 3.11 15.95 -18.20
CA ASP A 152 1.99 16.77 -18.72
C ASP A 152 0.67 15.99 -18.80
N VAL A 153 0.68 14.67 -18.53
CA VAL A 153 -0.52 13.84 -18.51
C VAL A 153 -1.13 13.85 -17.10
N ALA A 154 -2.12 14.72 -16.89
CA ALA A 154 -2.84 14.89 -15.63
C ALA A 154 -4.02 13.90 -15.48
N ARG A 155 -3.80 12.61 -15.75
CA ARG A 155 -4.83 11.55 -15.70
C ARG A 155 -4.34 10.37 -14.86
N PRO A 156 -5.25 9.59 -14.23
CA PRO A 156 -4.87 8.31 -13.66
C PRO A 156 -4.23 7.40 -14.70
N ILE A 157 -3.25 6.61 -14.28
CA ILE A 157 -2.49 5.70 -15.12
C ILE A 157 -3.19 4.35 -15.15
N TYR A 158 -3.44 3.82 -16.34
CA TYR A 158 -4.00 2.49 -16.53
C TYR A 158 -2.94 1.60 -17.20
N GLU A 159 -2.33 0.71 -16.42
CA GLU A 159 -1.33 -0.21 -16.96
C GLU A 159 -1.98 -1.45 -17.60
N CYS A 160 -1.21 -2.12 -18.47
CA CYS A 160 -1.58 -3.45 -18.91
C CYS A 160 -1.65 -4.40 -17.70
N ASN A 161 -2.65 -5.28 -17.68
CA ASN A 161 -2.91 -6.18 -16.55
C ASN A 161 -2.61 -7.64 -16.88
N SER A 162 -2.91 -8.56 -15.97
CA SER A 162 -2.66 -10.00 -16.13
C SER A 162 -3.49 -10.65 -17.24
N LEU A 163 -4.61 -10.02 -17.66
CA LEU A 163 -5.44 -10.49 -18.76
C LEU A 163 -4.94 -9.99 -20.13
N CYS A 164 -4.03 -9.02 -20.17
CA CYS A 164 -3.43 -8.53 -21.41
C CYS A 164 -2.53 -9.60 -22.05
N SER A 165 -2.64 -9.75 -23.38
CA SER A 165 -1.78 -10.67 -24.15
C SER A 165 -0.32 -10.21 -24.33
N CYS A 166 0.01 -8.98 -23.94
CA CYS A 166 1.35 -8.42 -24.06
C CYS A 166 2.31 -8.95 -22.98
N THR A 167 3.61 -8.95 -23.31
CA THR A 167 4.67 -9.46 -22.41
C THR A 167 4.88 -8.59 -21.17
N ILE A 168 5.65 -9.10 -20.21
CA ILE A 168 6.04 -8.36 -18.99
C ILE A 168 6.92 -7.14 -19.30
N ASP A 169 7.64 -7.17 -20.42
CA ASP A 169 8.48 -6.06 -20.89
C ASP A 169 7.68 -4.94 -21.58
N CYS A 170 6.35 -5.08 -21.67
CA CYS A 170 5.47 -4.07 -22.27
C CYS A 170 5.73 -2.67 -21.67
N PRO A 171 5.85 -1.62 -22.51
CA PRO A 171 6.11 -0.26 -22.03
C PRO A 171 5.01 0.29 -21.11
N ASN A 172 3.78 -0.25 -21.18
CA ASN A 172 2.71 0.05 -20.24
C ASN A 172 2.64 -0.93 -19.05
N ARG A 173 3.80 -1.28 -18.49
CA ARG A 173 3.98 -2.11 -17.28
C ARG A 173 5.19 -1.58 -16.49
N VAL A 174 5.18 -0.31 -16.08
CA VAL A 174 6.30 0.34 -15.38
C VAL A 174 6.20 0.10 -13.88
N VAL A 175 5.06 0.43 -13.26
CA VAL A 175 4.85 0.34 -11.81
C VAL A 175 4.84 -1.12 -11.36
N GLN A 176 4.09 -1.98 -12.05
CA GLN A 176 4.01 -3.41 -11.71
C GLN A 176 5.32 -4.17 -11.89
N ARG A 177 6.21 -3.68 -12.77
CA ARG A 177 7.54 -4.28 -12.98
C ARG A 177 8.46 -4.03 -11.80
N GLY A 178 8.18 -2.99 -11.00
CA GLY A 178 9.02 -2.59 -9.89
C GLY A 178 10.26 -1.81 -10.36
N ASN A 179 10.94 -1.19 -9.40
CA ASN A 179 12.27 -0.63 -9.62
C ASN A 179 13.16 -1.07 -8.45
N PRO A 180 14.22 -1.87 -8.68
CA PRO A 180 15.13 -2.30 -7.61
C PRO A 180 16.07 -1.15 -7.22
N ILE A 181 15.51 -0.08 -6.65
CA ILE A 181 16.28 1.07 -6.21
C ILE A 181 17.01 0.75 -4.91
N GLU A 182 18.32 1.02 -4.93
CA GLU A 182 19.18 1.03 -3.76
C GLU A 182 18.95 2.30 -2.93
N MET A 183 18.37 2.15 -1.74
CA MET A 183 18.01 3.26 -0.87
C MET A 183 18.79 3.25 0.45
N ASP A 184 19.03 4.44 0.98
CA ASP A 184 19.53 4.68 2.33
C ASP A 184 18.41 5.25 3.19
N ILE A 185 18.08 4.58 4.29
CA ILE A 185 17.25 5.14 5.36
C ILE A 185 18.19 5.84 6.33
N PHE A 186 18.02 7.14 6.53
CA PHE A 186 18.93 7.94 7.34
C PHE A 186 18.22 8.77 8.40
N ARG A 187 18.92 9.04 9.50
CA ARG A 187 18.40 9.91 10.56
C ARG A 187 18.59 11.38 10.16
N THR A 188 17.48 12.11 10.03
CA THR A 188 17.48 13.56 9.83
C THR A 188 17.65 14.30 11.15
N SER A 189 18.00 15.59 11.11
CA SER A 189 18.16 16.39 12.34
C SER A 189 16.84 16.76 13.03
N PHE A 190 15.72 16.89 12.29
CA PHE A 190 14.46 17.43 12.84
C PHE A 190 13.18 16.72 12.37
N LYS A 191 13.24 15.89 11.32
CA LYS A 191 12.08 15.23 10.71
C LYS A 191 12.00 13.74 11.04
N GLY A 192 12.85 13.27 11.94
CA GLY A 192 12.95 11.86 12.25
C GLY A 192 13.76 11.09 11.21
N TRP A 193 13.27 9.93 10.79
CA TRP A 193 13.91 9.13 9.72
C TRP A 193 13.52 9.67 8.34
N GLY A 194 14.45 9.58 7.39
CA GLY A 194 14.26 9.97 5.99
C GLY A 194 14.80 8.88 5.06
N ALA A 195 14.53 9.00 3.76
CA ALA A 195 15.10 8.12 2.75
C ALA A 195 15.80 8.91 1.64
N SER A 196 16.84 8.31 1.05
CA SER A 196 17.54 8.82 -0.13
C SER A 196 17.99 7.66 -1.01
N THR A 197 18.44 7.94 -2.23
CA THR A 197 18.99 6.92 -3.14
C THR A 197 20.50 6.99 -3.24
N ARG A 198 21.13 5.86 -3.57
CA ARG A 198 22.57 5.76 -3.86
C ARG A 198 22.92 6.04 -5.32
N LYS A 199 21.91 6.19 -6.18
CA LYS A 199 22.01 6.44 -7.63
C LYS A 199 21.14 7.64 -8.00
N LEU A 200 21.53 8.31 -9.08
CA LEU A 200 20.73 9.35 -9.71
C LEU A 200 19.36 8.77 -10.08
N ILE A 201 18.29 9.47 -9.73
CA ILE A 201 16.94 9.20 -10.26
C ILE A 201 16.65 10.25 -11.33
N ARG A 202 16.24 9.81 -12.52
CA ARG A 202 15.84 10.73 -13.60
C ARG A 202 14.43 11.29 -13.36
N ARG A 203 14.16 12.50 -13.84
CA ARG A 203 12.80 13.05 -13.91
C ARG A 203 11.87 12.05 -14.60
N GLY A 204 10.71 11.82 -14.00
CA GLY A 204 9.69 10.88 -14.47
C GLY A 204 9.96 9.42 -14.09
N GLU A 205 11.11 9.08 -13.52
CA GLU A 205 11.39 7.71 -13.13
C GLU A 205 10.50 7.27 -11.96
N TYR A 206 10.02 6.03 -12.03
CA TYR A 206 9.26 5.39 -10.96
C TYR A 206 10.16 5.00 -9.78
N ILE A 207 9.74 5.32 -8.56
CA ILE A 207 10.50 5.03 -7.33
C ILE A 207 9.97 3.78 -6.62
N CYS A 208 8.76 3.87 -6.06
CA CYS A 208 8.07 2.77 -5.40
C CYS A 208 6.59 3.12 -5.23
N ARG A 209 5.78 2.15 -4.80
CA ARG A 209 4.41 2.41 -4.35
C ARG A 209 4.38 2.88 -2.90
N TYR A 210 3.36 3.66 -2.55
CA TYR A 210 2.96 3.87 -1.16
C TYR A 210 2.03 2.74 -0.74
N VAL A 211 2.53 1.83 0.10
CA VAL A 211 1.81 0.61 0.49
C VAL A 211 1.54 0.56 1.98
N GLY A 212 0.49 -0.16 2.35
CA GLY A 212 0.08 -0.37 3.74
C GLY A 212 -1.21 -1.17 3.84
N GLU A 213 -1.91 -1.02 4.95
CA GLU A 213 -3.23 -1.62 5.15
C GLU A 213 -4.32 -0.69 4.58
N ILE A 214 -5.09 -1.18 3.61
CA ILE A 214 -6.27 -0.48 3.12
C ILE A 214 -7.39 -0.67 4.15
N ILE A 215 -7.83 0.44 4.73
CA ILE A 215 -8.89 0.51 5.73
C ILE A 215 -10.02 1.42 5.24
N SER A 216 -11.20 1.30 5.86
CA SER A 216 -12.30 2.24 5.62
C SER A 216 -12.00 3.61 6.24
N PHE A 217 -12.58 4.67 5.69
CA PHE A 217 -12.46 6.02 6.27
C PHE A 217 -12.96 6.09 7.73
N ALA A 218 -14.03 5.37 8.07
CA ALA A 218 -14.49 5.31 9.46
C ALA A 218 -13.46 4.65 10.39
N GLU A 219 -12.67 3.71 9.87
CA GLU A 219 -11.59 3.07 10.63
C GLU A 219 -10.36 3.96 10.74
N SER A 220 -10.03 4.75 9.71
CA SER A 220 -8.93 5.71 9.79
C SER A 220 -9.21 6.78 10.85
N GLU A 221 -10.43 7.29 10.94
CA GLU A 221 -10.85 8.24 11.99
C GLU A 221 -10.71 7.66 13.41
N LEU A 222 -11.01 6.36 13.59
CA LEU A 222 -10.83 5.69 14.88
C LEU A 222 -9.36 5.43 15.22
N ARG A 223 -8.53 5.19 14.20
CA ARG A 223 -7.08 4.98 14.36
C ARG A 223 -6.30 6.29 14.42
N CYS A 224 -6.90 7.40 13.99
CA CYS A 224 -6.32 8.73 13.99
C CYS A 224 -6.00 9.16 15.43
N THR A 225 -4.70 9.31 15.71
CA THR A 225 -4.22 9.86 16.97
C THR A 225 -3.49 11.16 16.69
N LYS A 226 -3.14 11.92 17.73
CA LYS A 226 -2.35 13.15 17.58
C LYS A 226 -0.98 12.94 16.92
N ASP A 227 -0.55 11.70 16.68
CA ASP A 227 0.73 11.34 16.09
C ASP A 227 0.59 10.58 14.74
N THR A 228 -0.63 10.37 14.22
CA THR A 228 -0.82 9.61 12.96
C THR A 228 -0.51 10.46 11.74
N THR A 229 0.67 10.22 11.14
CA THR A 229 1.14 10.88 9.91
C THR A 229 1.28 9.92 8.71
N TYR A 230 0.78 8.69 8.84
CA TYR A 230 0.95 7.59 7.88
C TYR A 230 -0.34 7.18 7.17
N LEU A 231 -1.39 8.00 7.28
CA LEU A 231 -2.67 7.81 6.61
C LEU A 231 -2.63 8.52 5.27
N PHE A 232 -3.00 7.82 4.20
CA PHE A 232 -3.15 8.39 2.86
C PHE A 232 -4.55 8.11 2.33
N ASP A 233 -5.35 9.16 2.17
CA ASP A 233 -6.74 9.04 1.71
C ASP A 233 -6.79 8.80 0.20
N LEU A 234 -7.61 7.83 -0.22
CA LEU A 234 -7.84 7.52 -1.63
C LEU A 234 -8.99 8.38 -2.17
N ASP A 235 -8.73 9.68 -2.32
CA ASP A 235 -9.75 10.72 -2.52
C ASP A 235 -9.91 11.20 -3.98
N LYS A 236 -9.12 10.67 -4.92
CA LYS A 236 -9.02 11.19 -6.30
C LYS A 236 -10.34 11.41 -7.04
N GLU A 237 -11.28 10.49 -6.89
CA GLU A 237 -12.58 10.48 -7.59
C GLU A 237 -13.73 10.86 -6.64
N VAL A 238 -13.42 11.48 -5.50
CA VAL A 238 -14.42 11.91 -4.54
C VAL A 238 -14.95 13.28 -4.96
N PRO A 239 -16.27 13.42 -5.23
CA PRO A 239 -16.85 14.73 -5.52
C PRO A 239 -16.59 15.72 -4.39
N ALA A 240 -16.39 17.00 -4.75
CA ALA A 240 -16.15 18.06 -3.78
C ALA A 240 -17.21 18.04 -2.65
N GLY A 241 -16.75 17.98 -1.40
CA GLY A 241 -17.62 17.89 -0.21
C GLY A 241 -17.99 16.49 0.25
N GLN A 242 -17.43 15.44 -0.37
CA GLN A 242 -17.51 14.07 0.13
C GLN A 242 -16.16 13.60 0.69
N TYR A 243 -16.19 12.55 1.50
CA TYR A 243 -14.98 11.96 2.09
C TYR A 243 -14.46 10.81 1.22
N ALA A 244 -13.14 10.58 1.29
CA ALA A 244 -12.54 9.35 0.79
C ALA A 244 -13.27 8.14 1.37
N ARG A 245 -13.46 7.09 0.58
CA ARG A 245 -14.10 5.85 1.08
C ARG A 245 -13.10 4.98 1.83
N PHE A 246 -11.84 5.04 1.39
CA PHE A 246 -10.77 4.19 1.87
C PHE A 246 -9.50 5.02 2.08
N THR A 247 -8.65 4.52 2.98
CA THR A 247 -7.38 5.12 3.38
C THR A 247 -6.33 4.02 3.40
N VAL A 248 -5.12 4.31 2.95
CA VAL A 248 -3.95 3.44 3.15
C VAL A 248 -3.28 3.84 4.46
N ASP A 249 -3.31 2.95 5.44
CA ASP A 249 -2.64 3.10 6.74
C ASP A 249 -1.29 2.36 6.71
N ALA A 250 -0.20 3.14 6.63
CA ALA A 250 1.15 2.61 6.60
C ALA A 250 1.83 2.52 7.98
N ARG A 251 1.09 2.74 9.08
CA ARG A 251 1.66 2.82 10.44
C ARG A 251 2.34 1.52 10.88
N LEU A 252 1.68 0.38 10.67
CA LEU A 252 2.16 -0.94 11.12
C LEU A 252 2.75 -1.78 10.00
N TYR A 253 2.32 -1.52 8.76
CA TYR A 253 2.65 -2.29 7.58
C TYR A 253 2.98 -1.34 6.44
N GLY A 254 4.11 -1.51 5.77
CA GLY A 254 4.46 -0.66 4.63
C GLY A 254 5.81 -1.00 4.04
N ASN A 255 6.27 -0.27 3.03
CA ASN A 255 7.62 -0.40 2.47
C ASN A 255 8.49 0.80 2.86
N VAL A 256 9.53 1.07 2.07
CA VAL A 256 10.45 2.20 2.28
C VAL A 256 9.76 3.57 2.21
N SER A 257 8.60 3.69 1.57
CA SER A 257 7.84 4.94 1.49
C SER A 257 7.40 5.46 2.85
N HIS A 258 7.34 4.60 3.86
CA HIS A 258 7.11 4.95 5.26
C HIS A 258 8.10 6.01 5.77
N PHE A 259 9.29 6.10 5.17
CA PHE A 259 10.35 7.04 5.56
C PHE A 259 10.45 8.28 4.65
N PHE A 260 9.51 8.47 3.72
CA PHE A 260 9.52 9.64 2.85
C PHE A 260 8.91 10.83 3.57
N ASN A 261 9.68 11.90 3.74
CA ASN A 261 9.26 13.07 4.50
C ASN A 261 8.52 14.11 3.64
N HIS A 262 7.80 14.99 4.33
CA HIS A 262 7.20 16.16 3.71
C HIS A 262 8.25 17.19 3.22
N SER A 263 7.97 17.81 2.06
CA SER A 263 8.58 19.08 1.65
C SER A 263 7.56 19.97 0.92
N CYS A 264 7.61 21.28 1.16
CA CYS A 264 6.83 22.26 0.38
C CYS A 264 7.42 22.52 -1.02
N ASN A 265 8.62 22.00 -1.30
CA ASN A 265 9.21 21.92 -2.64
C ASN A 265 9.68 20.48 -2.87
N PRO A 266 8.74 19.54 -3.04
CA PRO A 266 9.06 18.12 -3.13
C PRO A 266 9.81 17.78 -4.42
N ASN A 267 10.54 16.66 -4.39
CA ASN A 267 11.17 16.08 -5.58
C ASN A 267 10.42 14.85 -6.13
N MET A 268 9.37 14.40 -5.45
CA MET A 268 8.48 13.34 -5.91
C MET A 268 7.03 13.78 -5.96
N VAL A 269 6.25 13.09 -6.78
CA VAL A 269 4.80 13.21 -6.86
C VAL A 269 4.17 11.83 -6.82
N ILE A 270 2.95 11.76 -6.30
CA ILE A 270 2.14 10.54 -6.34
C ILE A 270 1.26 10.58 -7.60
N ARG A 271 1.14 9.43 -8.26
CA ARG A 271 0.20 9.18 -9.33
C ARG A 271 -0.70 8.01 -8.95
N ASP A 272 -1.96 8.13 -9.35
CA ASP A 272 -2.99 7.12 -9.17
C ASP A 272 -2.85 6.10 -10.29
N VAL A 273 -2.71 4.82 -9.95
CA VAL A 273 -2.40 3.74 -10.90
C VAL A 273 -3.37 2.59 -10.74
N TYR A 274 -3.86 2.07 -11.86
CA TYR A 274 -4.72 0.90 -11.94
C TYR A 274 -4.03 -0.22 -12.72
N ILE A 275 -3.93 -1.39 -12.09
CA ILE A 275 -3.22 -2.57 -12.62
C ILE A 275 -4.13 -3.80 -12.54
N GLY A 276 -4.32 -4.36 -11.34
CA GLY A 276 -5.06 -5.60 -11.13
C GLY A 276 -6.60 -5.46 -11.11
N HIS A 277 -7.11 -4.23 -11.16
CA HIS A 277 -8.53 -3.92 -11.21
C HIS A 277 -8.75 -2.44 -11.59
N MET A 278 -9.97 -2.10 -12.00
CA MET A 278 -10.34 -0.74 -12.42
C MET A 278 -11.29 -0.02 -11.45
N ASP A 279 -11.43 -0.53 -10.22
CA ASP A 279 -12.26 0.13 -9.20
C ASP A 279 -11.70 1.52 -8.83
N PRO A 280 -12.39 2.62 -9.16
CA PRO A 280 -11.84 3.97 -9.00
C PRO A 280 -11.51 4.32 -7.55
N ARG A 281 -12.15 3.63 -6.59
CA ARG A 281 -12.01 3.87 -5.15
C ARG A 281 -10.72 3.28 -4.57
N LEU A 282 -10.03 2.41 -5.31
CA LEU A 282 -8.94 1.58 -4.81
C LEU A 282 -7.68 1.68 -5.69
N HIS A 283 -7.38 2.86 -6.24
CA HIS A 283 -6.14 3.04 -7.00
C HIS A 283 -4.90 2.75 -6.16
N GLU A 284 -3.85 2.27 -6.80
CA GLU A 284 -2.52 2.18 -6.20
C GLU A 284 -1.85 3.56 -6.26
N LEU A 285 -1.03 3.85 -5.26
CA LEU A 285 -0.31 5.11 -5.13
C LEU A 285 1.13 4.89 -5.54
N ALA A 286 1.59 5.50 -6.64
CA ALA A 286 2.95 5.32 -7.14
C ALA A 286 3.74 6.64 -7.11
N PHE A 287 4.95 6.60 -6.54
CA PHE A 287 5.87 7.72 -6.53
C PHE A 287 6.67 7.80 -7.83
N PHE A 288 6.70 9.00 -8.40
CA PHE A 288 7.52 9.37 -9.55
C PHE A 288 8.34 10.62 -9.25
N ALA A 289 9.55 10.72 -9.81
CA ALA A 289 10.39 11.89 -9.64
C ALA A 289 9.87 13.06 -10.50
N VAL A 290 9.77 14.26 -9.94
CA VAL A 290 9.33 15.45 -10.72
C VAL A 290 10.50 16.20 -11.38
N ARG A 291 11.72 15.86 -10.99
CA ARG A 291 13.00 16.40 -11.46
C ARG A 291 14.09 15.37 -11.20
N ASP A 292 15.25 15.54 -11.82
CA ASP A 292 16.42 14.70 -11.50
C ASP A 292 16.77 14.84 -10.00
N ILE A 293 17.08 13.71 -9.36
CA ILE A 293 17.42 13.63 -7.93
C ILE A 293 18.80 13.01 -7.79
N GLU A 294 19.76 13.83 -7.39
CA GLU A 294 21.15 13.40 -7.17
C GLU A 294 21.27 12.38 -6.01
N PRO A 295 22.26 11.48 -6.06
CA PRO A 295 22.53 10.55 -4.97
C PRO A 295 22.65 11.24 -3.61
N GLY A 296 22.03 10.67 -2.58
CA GLY A 296 22.03 11.18 -1.21
C GLY A 296 21.11 12.38 -0.95
N VAL A 297 20.42 12.91 -1.97
CA VAL A 297 19.35 13.90 -1.77
C VAL A 297 18.13 13.20 -1.16
N GLU A 298 17.56 13.82 -0.12
CA GLU A 298 16.38 13.29 0.55
C GLU A 298 15.17 13.23 -0.38
N LEU A 299 14.50 12.08 -0.42
CA LEU A 299 13.25 11.86 -1.12
C LEU A 299 12.10 12.45 -0.31
N THR A 300 11.36 13.37 -0.93
CA THR A 300 10.27 14.10 -0.29
C THR A 300 9.07 14.30 -1.22
N PHE A 301 7.88 14.31 -0.62
CA PHE A 301 6.62 14.61 -1.32
C PHE A 301 5.78 15.63 -0.53
N ASP A 302 4.76 16.20 -1.14
CA ASP A 302 3.82 17.07 -0.44
C ASP A 302 2.74 16.22 0.25
N TYR A 303 2.61 16.32 1.58
CA TYR A 303 1.64 15.54 2.36
C TYR A 303 0.23 16.11 2.22
N ASP A 304 0.13 17.40 1.89
CA ASP A 304 -1.15 18.07 1.69
C ASP A 304 -1.03 19.06 0.51
N PRO A 305 -1.19 18.55 -0.72
CA PRO A 305 -1.18 19.38 -1.92
C PRO A 305 -2.33 20.40 -1.96
N SER A 306 -3.41 20.19 -1.19
CA SER A 306 -4.59 21.07 -1.22
C SER A 306 -4.30 22.47 -0.67
N ARG A 307 -3.23 22.61 0.14
CA ARG A 307 -2.81 23.88 0.75
C ARG A 307 -1.91 24.75 -0.12
N VAL A 308 -1.67 24.38 -1.37
CA VAL A 308 -0.90 25.24 -2.28
C VAL A 308 -1.64 26.57 -2.48
N GLY A 309 -1.02 27.68 -2.05
CA GLY A 309 -1.59 29.03 -2.14
C GLY A 309 -2.39 29.50 -0.92
N THR A 310 -2.56 28.67 0.12
CA THR A 310 -3.20 29.07 1.38
C THR A 310 -2.15 29.26 2.48
N ASN A 311 -2.02 30.50 2.97
CA ASN A 311 -1.09 30.83 4.07
C ASN A 311 -1.72 30.68 5.46
N ALA A 312 -3.00 30.29 5.54
CA ALA A 312 -3.72 30.18 6.79
C ALA A 312 -3.81 28.70 7.23
N PRO A 313 -3.65 28.39 8.53
CA PRO A 313 -4.15 27.13 9.07
C PRO A 313 -5.66 27.09 8.84
N SER A 314 -6.19 25.94 8.43
CA SER A 314 -7.64 25.74 8.47
C SER A 314 -8.08 25.92 9.93
N ALA A 315 -9.12 26.72 10.18
CA ALA A 315 -9.53 27.07 11.55
C ALA A 315 -10.06 25.88 12.39
N ALA A 316 -9.97 24.66 11.86
CA ALA A 316 -10.54 23.44 12.42
C ALA A 316 -9.51 22.47 13.01
N GLU A 317 -8.21 22.62 12.74
CA GLU A 317 -7.20 21.64 13.15
C GLU A 317 -6.43 22.09 14.39
N THR A 318 -6.68 21.40 15.50
CA THR A 318 -6.15 21.69 16.84
C THR A 318 -4.72 21.15 17.06
N SER A 319 -4.07 20.59 16.03
CA SER A 319 -2.70 20.09 16.06
C SER A 319 -1.90 20.54 14.84
N THR A 320 -1.23 21.68 14.94
CA THR A 320 -0.36 22.20 13.87
C THR A 320 1.02 21.55 13.95
N PHE A 321 1.35 20.67 12.99
CA PHE A 321 2.71 20.13 12.86
C PHE A 321 3.60 21.14 12.16
N THR A 322 4.68 21.56 12.82
CA THR A 322 5.64 22.51 12.24
C THR A 322 6.41 21.85 11.08
N CYS A 323 6.49 22.54 9.95
CA CYS A 323 7.22 22.06 8.78
C CYS A 323 8.71 22.45 8.87
N PHE A 324 9.57 21.43 8.87
CA PHE A 324 11.04 21.59 8.90
C PHE A 324 11.70 21.31 7.55
N CYS A 325 10.99 21.46 6.43
CA CYS A 325 11.54 21.16 5.09
C CYS A 325 12.62 22.15 4.62
N LYS A 326 12.69 23.35 5.22
CA LYS A 326 13.62 24.44 4.89
C LYS A 326 13.55 24.95 3.43
N ALA A 327 12.54 24.55 2.67
CA ALA A 327 12.33 25.08 1.33
C ALA A 327 12.08 26.60 1.36
N PRO A 328 12.56 27.38 0.38
CA PRO A 328 12.32 28.83 0.33
C PRO A 328 10.83 29.21 0.35
N ASN A 329 9.98 28.37 -0.23
CA ASN A 329 8.52 28.49 -0.29
C ASN A 329 7.79 27.70 0.82
N CYS A 330 8.45 27.45 1.96
CA CYS A 330 7.86 26.65 3.06
C CYS A 330 6.57 27.27 3.64
N ARG A 331 5.51 26.46 3.72
CA ARG A 331 4.19 26.80 4.29
C ARG A 331 4.15 26.90 5.82
N LYS A 332 5.30 26.73 6.49
CA LYS A 332 5.50 26.74 7.96
C LYS A 332 4.86 25.58 8.73
N TYR A 333 3.74 25.04 8.25
CA TYR A 333 3.04 23.89 8.83
C TYR A 333 2.82 22.81 7.76
N ILE A 334 2.72 21.55 8.20
CA ILE A 334 2.46 20.41 7.33
C ILE A 334 0.96 20.36 6.99
N PHE A 335 0.13 20.30 8.02
CA PHE A 335 -1.34 20.32 7.98
C PHE A 335 -1.89 21.65 8.49
#